data_AF-A0A9X6T3S0-F1
#
_entry.id   AF-A0A9X6T3S0-F1
#
_cell.length_a   1.000
_cell.length_b   1.000
_cell.length_c   1.000
_cell.angle_alpha   90.00
_cell.angle_beta   90.00
_cell.angle_gamma   90.00
#
_symmetry.space_group_name_H-M   'P 1'
#
loop_
_entity.id
_entity.type
_entity.pdbx_description
1 polymer ?
#
loop_
_entity_poly.entity_id
_entity_poly.type
_entity_poly.pdbx_seq_one_letter_code
_entity_poly.pdbx_strand_id
1 'polypeptide(L)'
;MQDKIDEFMEEGFSFREAEEQALKWIKDKAALHDPDQIAGGNPLKITGMGDSRINSSIGSQWKSRIGNVDKEIRRVADTLSEEEKKLTYLNVRLKSE
;
A
#
# COMPACT_ATOMS: atom_id res chain seq x y z
N MET A 1 14.70 0.27 -9.02
CA MET A 1 16.11 0.51 -8.64
C MET A 1 16.79 1.26 -9.77
N GLN A 2 16.79 0.72 -10.99
CA GLN A 2 17.29 1.42 -12.18
C GLN A 2 16.66 2.81 -12.33
N ASP A 3 15.34 2.93 -12.18
CA ASP A 3 14.65 4.23 -12.28
C ASP A 3 15.20 5.30 -11.31
N LYS A 4 15.63 4.91 -10.11
CA LYS A 4 16.25 5.87 -9.16
C LYS A 4 17.70 6.18 -9.49
N ILE A 5 18.43 5.24 -10.07
CA ILE A 5 19.77 5.51 -10.59
C ILE A 5 19.65 6.52 -11.74
N ASP A 6 18.72 6.30 -12.67
CA ASP A 6 18.48 7.17 -13.81
C ASP A 6 18.07 8.58 -13.36
N GLU A 7 17.16 8.70 -12.38
CA GLU A 7 16.78 9.98 -11.78
C GLU A 7 17.98 10.73 -11.20
N PHE A 8 18.86 10.07 -10.43
CA PHE A 8 20.06 10.72 -9.91
C PHE A 8 21.07 11.07 -11.02
N MET A 9 21.16 10.28 -12.09
CA MET A 9 22.00 10.67 -13.23
C MET A 9 21.44 11.90 -13.96
N GLU A 10 20.12 12.03 -14.08
CA GLU A 10 19.46 13.23 -14.62
C GLU A 10 19.71 14.47 -13.75
N GLU A 11 19.85 14.29 -12.43
CA GLU A 11 20.28 15.33 -11.48
C GLU A 11 21.78 15.68 -11.59
N GLY A 12 22.54 15.00 -12.43
CA GLY A 12 23.94 15.30 -12.76
C GLY A 12 24.98 14.47 -12.01
N PHE A 13 24.58 13.43 -11.28
CA PHE A 13 25.51 12.51 -10.62
C PHE A 13 26.15 11.54 -11.63
N SER A 14 27.40 11.14 -11.39
CA SER A 14 27.99 10.02 -12.14
C SER A 14 27.25 8.71 -11.82
N PHE A 15 27.31 7.72 -12.71
CA PHE A 15 26.66 6.41 -12.49
C PHE A 15 26.97 5.80 -11.12
N ARG A 16 28.24 5.84 -10.69
CA ARG A 16 28.65 5.29 -9.38
C ARG A 16 28.03 6.07 -8.22
N GLU A 17 28.00 7.40 -8.30
CA GLU A 17 27.39 8.24 -7.26
C GLU A 17 25.87 8.06 -7.22
N ALA A 18 25.23 7.94 -8.38
CA ALA A 18 23.81 7.66 -8.52
C ALA A 18 23.44 6.29 -7.93
N GLU A 19 24.24 5.25 -8.19
CA GLU A 19 24.08 3.93 -7.60
C GLU A 19 24.22 3.97 -6.08
N GLU A 20 25.25 4.63 -5.55
CA GLU A 20 25.44 4.79 -4.10
C GLU A 20 24.27 5.54 -3.44
N GLN A 21 23.71 6.55 -4.10
CA GLN A 21 22.55 7.29 -3.60
C GLN A 21 21.26 6.47 -3.68
N ALA A 22 21.02 5.74 -4.77
CA ALA A 22 19.88 4.85 -4.90
C ALA A 22 19.90 3.74 -3.83
N LEU A 23 21.08 3.18 -3.54
CA LEU A 23 21.28 2.21 -2.46
C LEU A 23 21.06 2.81 -1.06
N LYS A 24 21.37 4.08 -0.85
CA LYS A 24 21.02 4.77 0.41
C LYS A 24 19.52 5.04 0.49
N TRP A 25 18.93 5.49 -0.61
CA TRP A 25 17.50 5.81 -0.72
C TRP A 25 16.63 4.59 -0.49
N ILE A 26 16.99 3.39 -0.96
CA ILE A 26 16.12 2.22 -0.79
C ILE A 26 16.07 1.71 0.66
N LYS A 27 17.09 2.00 1.48
CA LYS A 27 17.26 1.41 2.83
C LYS A 27 16.15 1.79 3.81
N ASP A 28 15.56 2.96 3.64
CA ASP A 28 14.48 3.45 4.49
C ASP A 28 13.11 3.33 3.81
N LYS A 29 13.02 2.57 2.71
CA LYS A 29 11.78 2.39 1.95
C LYS A 29 11.14 1.02 2.21
N ALA A 30 9.82 0.98 2.10
CA ALA A 30 9.03 -0.23 2.10
C ALA A 30 8.21 -0.32 0.80
N ALA A 31 8.00 -1.54 0.32
CA ALA A 31 7.13 -1.80 -0.81
C ALA A 31 5.70 -1.33 -0.49
N LEU A 32 5.07 -0.68 -1.46
CA LEU A 32 3.67 -0.28 -1.42
C LEU A 32 2.83 -1.28 -2.22
N HIS A 33 1.65 -1.59 -1.70
CA HIS A 33 0.60 -2.40 -2.32
C HIS A 33 -0.69 -1.58 -2.36
N ASP A 34 -1.57 -1.85 -3.33
CA ASP A 34 -2.88 -1.19 -3.42
C ASP A 34 -3.99 -2.22 -3.69
N PRO A 35 -4.97 -2.41 -2.77
CA PRO A 35 -5.07 -1.82 -1.42
C PRO A 35 -4.06 -2.41 -0.41
N ASP A 36 -4.10 -2.00 0.86
CA ASP A 36 -3.26 -2.59 1.93
C ASP A 36 -3.45 -4.12 2.07
N GLN A 37 -2.41 -4.90 2.38
CA GLN A 37 -2.53 -6.35 2.60
C GLN A 37 -3.58 -6.73 3.64
N ILE A 38 -3.75 -5.95 4.71
CA ILE A 38 -4.81 -6.16 5.71
C ILE A 38 -6.19 -5.94 5.08
N ALA A 39 -6.31 -5.03 4.12
CA ALA A 39 -7.52 -4.75 3.37
C ALA A 39 -7.69 -5.60 2.09
N GLY A 40 -6.91 -6.68 1.95
CA GLY A 40 -7.00 -7.61 0.81
C GLY A 40 -6.10 -7.27 -0.38
N GLY A 41 -5.07 -6.44 -0.17
CA GLY A 41 -4.04 -6.14 -1.17
C GLY A 41 -3.31 -7.37 -1.69
N ASN A 42 -2.96 -7.38 -2.98
CA ASN A 42 -2.17 -8.45 -3.56
C ASN A 42 -0.69 -8.30 -3.15
N PRO A 43 -0.12 -9.24 -2.37
CA PRO A 43 1.27 -9.14 -1.88
C PRO A 43 2.33 -9.17 -3.00
N LEU A 44 1.97 -9.67 -4.18
CA LEU A 44 2.85 -9.75 -5.34
C LEU A 44 2.76 -8.51 -6.24
N LYS A 45 1.76 -7.65 -6.04
CA LYS A 45 1.57 -6.43 -6.85
C LYS A 45 2.13 -5.24 -6.09
N ILE A 46 3.43 -4.99 -6.31
CA ILE A 46 4.11 -3.80 -5.80
C ILE A 46 3.79 -2.62 -6.72
N THR A 47 3.21 -1.55 -6.16
CA THR A 47 2.84 -0.33 -6.91
C THR A 47 3.85 0.79 -6.74
N GLY A 48 4.78 0.67 -5.79
CA GLY A 48 5.83 1.66 -5.56
C GLY A 48 6.62 1.38 -4.28
N MET A 49 7.39 2.40 -3.86
CA MET A 49 8.19 2.39 -2.64
C MET A 49 7.90 3.65 -1.82
N GLY A 50 7.56 3.50 -0.55
CA GLY A 50 7.26 4.60 0.38
C GLY A 50 8.16 4.58 1.61
N ASP A 51 8.12 5.63 2.44
CA ASP A 51 8.88 5.66 3.71
C ASP A 51 8.45 4.51 4.63
N SER A 52 9.42 3.68 5.04
CA SER A 52 9.19 2.48 5.85
C SER A 52 8.63 2.78 7.24
N ARG A 53 9.00 3.90 7.85
CA ARG A 53 8.53 4.32 9.19
C ARG A 53 7.09 4.79 9.11
N ILE A 54 6.76 5.57 8.07
CA ILE A 54 5.38 5.98 7.80
C ILE A 54 4.52 4.75 7.53
N ASN A 55 4.96 3.84 6.66
CA ASN A 55 4.22 2.62 6.34
C ASN A 55 3.99 1.75 7.59
N SER A 56 5.04 1.56 8.41
CA SER A 56 4.92 0.84 9.68
C SER A 56 3.96 1.51 10.66
N SER A 57 4.01 2.85 10.78
CA SER A 57 3.09 3.62 11.63
C SER A 57 1.63 3.43 11.20
N ILE A 58 1.33 3.56 9.90
CA ILE A 58 -0.01 3.37 9.36
C ILE A 58 -0.51 1.94 9.64
N GLY A 59 0.30 0.93 9.34
CA GLY A 59 -0.05 -0.47 9.58
C GLY A 59 -0.33 -0.77 11.06
N SER A 60 0.41 -0.15 11.98
CA SER A 60 0.19 -0.31 13.43
C SER A 60 -1.17 0.23 13.88
N GLN A 61 -1.60 1.35 13.30
CA GLN A 61 -2.88 2.00 13.59
C GLN A 61 -4.06 1.26 12.96
N TRP A 62 -3.84 0.57 11.85
CA TRP A 62 -4.90 -0.13 11.13
C TRP A 62 -5.54 -1.25 11.96
N LYS A 63 -4.73 -1.95 12.76
CA LYS A 63 -5.19 -3.05 13.64
C LYS A 63 -6.33 -2.65 14.57
N SER A 64 -6.31 -1.41 15.10
CA SER A 64 -7.37 -0.91 15.98
C SER A 64 -8.52 -0.23 15.24
N ARG A 65 -8.29 0.24 14.00
CA ARG A 65 -9.28 0.98 13.20
C ARG A 65 -10.12 0.11 12.28
N ILE A 66 -9.60 -1.06 11.88
CA ILE A 66 -10.24 -1.92 10.88
C ILE A 66 -11.59 -2.49 11.37
N GLY A 67 -11.80 -2.62 12.68
CA GLY A 67 -12.99 -3.27 13.22
C GLY A 67 -14.33 -2.68 12.75
N ASN A 68 -14.43 -1.34 12.66
CA ASN A 68 -15.65 -0.69 12.17
C ASN A 68 -15.85 -0.92 10.68
N VAL A 69 -14.77 -0.90 9.89
CA VAL A 69 -14.81 -1.17 8.46
C VAL A 69 -15.21 -2.63 8.20
N ASP A 70 -14.59 -3.58 8.89
CA ASP A 70 -14.91 -5.01 8.83
C ASP A 70 -16.38 -5.29 9.15
N LYS A 71 -16.92 -4.63 10.18
CA LYS A 71 -18.33 -4.78 10.57
C LYS A 71 -19.27 -4.30 9.46
N GLU A 72 -18.97 -3.17 8.83
CA GLU A 72 -19.78 -2.65 7.72
C GLU A 72 -19.62 -3.50 6.46
N ILE A 73 -18.41 -3.98 6.14
CA ILE A 73 -18.17 -4.91 5.03
C ILE A 73 -19.03 -6.16 5.18
N ARG A 74 -19.01 -6.78 6.37
CA ARG A 74 -19.81 -7.99 6.64
C ARG A 74 -21.29 -7.72 6.47
N ARG A 75 -21.80 -6.59 7.00
CA ARG A 75 -23.20 -6.21 6.85
C ARG A 75 -23.61 -6.07 5.39
N VAL A 76 -22.78 -5.43 4.56
CA VAL A 76 -23.05 -5.29 3.12
C VAL A 76 -22.97 -6.66 2.45
N ALA A 77 -21.93 -7.45 2.73
CA ALA A 77 -21.73 -8.77 2.14
C ALA A 77 -22.87 -9.76 2.42
N ASP A 78 -23.49 -9.69 3.60
CA ASP A 78 -24.65 -10.52 3.97
C ASP A 78 -25.89 -10.23 3.11
N THR A 79 -25.95 -9.08 2.44
CA THR A 79 -27.06 -8.70 1.53
C THR A 79 -26.82 -9.10 0.08
N LEU A 80 -25.63 -9.59 -0.26
CA LEU A 80 -25.23 -9.90 -1.64
C LEU A 80 -25.25 -11.41 -1.90
N SER A 81 -25.62 -11.81 -3.12
CA SER A 81 -25.44 -13.18 -3.62
C SER A 81 -23.96 -13.51 -3.80
N GLU A 82 -23.63 -14.80 -3.99
CA GLU A 82 -22.25 -15.22 -4.27
C GLU A 82 -21.73 -14.67 -5.60
N GLU A 83 -22.58 -14.52 -6.60
CA GLU A 83 -22.26 -13.85 -7.87
C GLU A 83 -22.01 -12.36 -7.67
N GLU A 84 -22.85 -11.68 -6.88
CA GLU A 84 -22.70 -10.26 -6.58
C GLU A 84 -21.44 -9.98 -5.75
N LYS A 85 -21.09 -10.85 -4.79
CA LYS A 85 -19.84 -10.75 -4.02
C LYS A 85 -18.60 -10.82 -4.90
N LYS A 86 -18.62 -11.63 -5.96
CA LYS A 86 -17.49 -11.74 -6.91
C LYS A 86 -17.31 -10.49 -7.78
N LEU A 87 -18.38 -9.74 -8.01
CA LEU A 87 -18.38 -8.53 -8.83
C LEU A 87 -18.28 -7.24 -8.00
N THR A 88 -18.55 -7.32 -6.71
CA THR A 88 -18.56 -6.18 -5.80
C THR A 88 -17.19 -6.01 -5.14
N TYR A 89 -16.48 -4.97 -5.56
CA TYR A 89 -15.27 -4.48 -4.89
C TYR A 89 -15.62 -3.81 -3.54
N LEU A 90 -14.59 -3.38 -2.79
CA LEU A 90 -14.76 -2.76 -1.47
C LEU A 90 -15.61 -1.48 -1.53
N ASN A 91 -16.93 -1.60 -1.33
CA ASN A 91 -17.89 -0.51 -1.40
C ASN A 91 -18.60 -0.36 -0.05
N VAL A 92 -18.00 0.41 0.86
CA VAL A 92 -18.44 0.54 2.24
C VAL A 92 -18.78 1.99 2.53
N ARG A 93 -19.99 2.24 3.03
CA ARG A 93 -20.37 3.56 3.58
C ARG A 93 -20.24 3.51 5.10
N LEU A 94 -19.20 4.15 5.62
CA LEU A 94 -19.03 4.30 7.06
C LEU A 94 -20.05 5.30 7.58
N LYS A 95 -20.89 4.88 8.52
CA LYS A 95 -21.74 5.80 9.28
C LYS A 95 -20.94 6.27 10.49
N SER A 96 -20.86 7.57 10.71
CA SER A 96 -20.41 8.10 12.00
C SER A 96 -21.46 7.78 13.06
N GLU A 97 -21.01 7.36 14.24
CA GLU A 97 -21.84 7.34 15.44
C GLU A 97 -22.18 8.76 15.89
#